data_AF-A0A1Y1KZE0-F1
#
_entry.id   AF-A0A1Y1KZE0-F1
#
_cell.length_a   1.000
_cell.length_b   1.000
_cell.length_c   1.000
_cell.angle_alpha   90.00
_cell.angle_beta   90.00
_cell.angle_gamma   90.00
#
_symmetry.space_group_name_H-M   'P 1'
#
loop_
_entity.id
_entity.type
_entity.pdbx_description
1 polymer ?
#
loop_
_entity_poly.entity_id
_entity_poly.type
_entity_poly.pdbx_seq_one_letter_code
_entity_poly.pdbx_strand_id
1 'polypeptide(L)'
;LYSIIPRVIKYFENLTNWYLRMNRSRLKGETDKEDYMRALLTLFSVTLTMTKALAPFAPFFSEYVYQNLRKWCASGNESVHFSMYPKYLGMYLKSDTERSVSRMQEVVEMGRTLRDKKSLPLKYPLPELIIIPQSEVYVNDIRSLQSYISTEMNVRTITISRDKAKYGIGLQAKPDYKALGTKYKSEYKAISKAIESLTDAEINDLLTNRQFNKDGQCIDTSLVRFVYKTDVSVSKQYELGVHNEVIVLLDVRPTSDMLEEGTAREIVNRIQRLRKKSHLSPMDKVKVYYKASRRYQAIAEKYLAFIENGIKTTFEPITEHNIGNNETIVLDHQSSKDGILQIILVSPRGKILPFTKWVNVVHKERKGLILLETAVSSLTLNELALNVKCLFDIYEDVSLWSMRGRLLQDEQMSILDGE
;
A
#
# COMPACT_ATOMS: atom_id res chain seq x y z
N LEU A 1 5.28 1.70 30.50
CA LEU A 1 5.52 2.12 29.10
C LEU A 1 6.09 0.98 28.23
N TYR A 2 7.19 0.35 28.62
CA TYR A 2 7.92 -0.66 27.82
C TYR A 2 7.07 -1.84 27.29
N SER A 3 6.07 -2.30 28.03
CA SER A 3 5.17 -3.38 27.59
C SER A 3 4.06 -2.93 26.62
N ILE A 4 3.72 -1.64 26.61
CA ILE A 4 2.57 -1.09 25.89
C ILE A 4 3.01 -0.55 24.52
N ILE A 5 4.15 0.15 24.48
CA ILE A 5 4.65 0.81 23.25
C ILE A 5 4.74 -0.18 22.06
N PRO A 6 5.34 -1.38 22.20
CA PRO A 6 5.43 -2.31 21.07
C PRO A 6 4.06 -2.74 20.53
N ARG A 7 3.05 -2.88 21.41
CA ARG A 7 1.69 -3.26 21.01
C ARG A 7 0.98 -2.13 20.27
N VAL A 8 1.17 -0.90 20.73
CA VAL A 8 0.62 0.30 20.08
C VAL A 8 1.25 0.50 18.70
N ILE A 9 2.57 0.32 18.58
CA ILE A 9 3.28 0.41 17.29
C ILE A 9 2.76 -0.66 16.33
N LYS A 10 2.70 -1.93 16.76
CA LYS A 10 2.16 -3.03 15.95
C LYS A 10 0.71 -2.75 15.50
N TYR A 11 -0.10 -2.17 16.38
CA TYR A 11 -1.46 -1.78 16.03
C TYR A 11 -1.47 -0.70 14.92
N PHE A 12 -0.65 0.34 15.03
CA PHE A 12 -0.57 1.39 13.99
C PHE A 12 -0.03 0.86 12.67
N GLU A 13 0.95 -0.04 12.70
CA GLU A 13 1.43 -0.74 11.52
C GLU A 13 0.29 -1.54 10.85
N ASN A 14 -0.51 -2.25 11.64
CA ASN A 14 -1.68 -2.97 11.12
C ASN A 14 -2.74 -2.04 10.52
N LEU A 15 -3.07 -0.94 11.21
CA LEU A 15 -4.05 0.02 10.72
C LEU A 15 -3.59 0.68 9.42
N THR A 16 -2.32 1.09 9.34
CA THR A 16 -1.81 1.89 8.23
C THR A 16 -1.38 1.04 7.03
N ASN A 17 -0.58 0.00 7.27
CA ASN A 17 0.01 -0.80 6.19
C ASN A 17 -0.94 -1.86 5.64
N TRP A 18 -1.92 -2.30 6.43
CA TRP A 18 -2.89 -3.32 6.02
C TRP A 18 -4.28 -2.74 5.87
N TYR A 19 -4.91 -2.27 6.95
CA TYR A 19 -6.33 -1.88 6.91
C TYR A 19 -6.61 -0.71 5.95
N LEU A 20 -5.94 0.44 6.12
CA LEU A 20 -6.14 1.61 5.26
C LEU A 20 -5.75 1.34 3.80
N ARG A 21 -4.67 0.58 3.59
CA ARG A 21 -4.18 0.23 2.27
C ARG A 21 -5.20 -0.64 1.51
N MET A 22 -5.67 -1.71 2.13
CA MET A 22 -6.64 -2.65 1.53
C MET A 22 -8.02 -2.03 1.32
N ASN A 23 -8.41 -1.08 2.17
CA ASN A 23 -9.73 -0.46 2.11
C ASN A 23 -9.72 0.91 1.40
N ARG A 24 -8.65 1.27 0.70
CA ARG A 24 -8.52 2.61 0.08
C ARG A 24 -9.61 2.93 -0.93
N SER A 25 -10.02 1.97 -1.77
CA SER A 25 -11.11 2.15 -2.74
C SER A 25 -12.45 2.36 -2.03
N ARG A 26 -12.73 1.54 -1.02
CA ARG A 26 -13.91 1.66 -0.15
C ARG A 26 -13.95 3.03 0.50
N LEU A 27 -12.86 3.47 1.13
CA LEU A 27 -12.75 4.79 1.79
C LEU A 27 -12.82 5.99 0.82
N LYS A 28 -12.63 5.78 -0.48
CA LYS A 28 -12.82 6.81 -1.51
C LYS A 28 -14.26 6.88 -2.03
N GLY A 29 -15.14 5.97 -1.63
CA GLY A 29 -16.49 5.87 -2.17
C GLY A 29 -16.53 5.29 -3.59
N GLU A 30 -15.54 4.48 -3.96
CA GLU A 30 -15.54 3.74 -5.23
C GLU A 30 -16.43 2.48 -5.17
N THR A 31 -16.96 2.15 -3.98
CA THR A 31 -17.91 1.06 -3.73
C THR A 31 -19.32 1.59 -3.41
N ASP A 32 -20.26 0.68 -3.18
CA ASP A 32 -21.64 1.03 -2.81
C ASP A 32 -21.68 1.96 -1.59
N LYS A 33 -22.66 2.87 -1.59
CA LYS A 33 -22.79 3.90 -0.54
C LYS A 33 -22.83 3.31 0.87
N GLU A 34 -23.47 2.16 1.03
CA GLU A 34 -23.54 1.47 2.33
C GLU A 34 -22.17 0.91 2.74
N ASP A 35 -21.42 0.32 1.81
CA ASP A 35 -20.10 -0.22 2.07
C ASP A 35 -19.08 0.88 2.40
N TYR A 36 -19.12 1.98 1.65
CA TYR A 36 -18.35 3.20 1.94
C TYR A 36 -18.62 3.72 3.36
N MET A 37 -19.90 3.81 3.74
CA MET A 37 -20.31 4.28 5.06
C MET A 37 -19.80 3.33 6.17
N ARG A 38 -19.93 2.02 5.98
CA ARG A 38 -19.41 1.02 6.93
C ARG A 38 -17.89 1.16 7.11
N ALA A 39 -17.14 1.28 6.02
CA ALA A 39 -15.69 1.42 6.06
C ALA A 39 -15.25 2.69 6.83
N LEU A 40 -15.92 3.83 6.59
CA LEU A 40 -15.67 5.08 7.29
C LEU A 40 -16.04 5.00 8.77
N LEU A 41 -17.20 4.44 9.11
CA LEU A 41 -17.64 4.29 10.50
C LEU A 41 -16.71 3.39 11.30
N THR A 42 -16.25 2.28 10.71
CA THR A 42 -15.26 1.41 11.34
C THR A 42 -13.96 2.17 11.58
N LEU A 43 -13.42 2.86 10.57
CA LEU A 43 -12.19 3.64 10.74
C LEU A 43 -12.35 4.71 11.82
N PHE A 44 -13.44 5.48 11.79
CA PHE A 44 -13.76 6.50 12.77
C PHE A 44 -13.83 5.93 14.19
N SER A 45 -14.58 4.84 14.39
CA SER A 45 -14.77 4.21 15.69
C SER A 45 -13.46 3.69 16.28
N VAL A 46 -12.61 3.10 15.43
CA VAL A 46 -11.33 2.55 15.88
C VAL A 46 -10.35 3.70 16.18
N THR A 47 -10.27 4.73 15.32
CA THR A 47 -9.44 5.91 15.58
C THR A 47 -9.85 6.61 16.87
N LEU A 48 -11.15 6.86 17.09
CA LEU A 48 -11.66 7.49 18.31
C LEU A 48 -11.35 6.67 19.56
N THR A 49 -11.51 5.35 19.49
CA THR A 49 -11.17 4.43 20.59
C THR A 49 -9.69 4.51 20.93
N MET A 50 -8.82 4.51 19.93
CA MET A 50 -7.38 4.63 20.13
C MET A 50 -6.96 5.99 20.65
N THR A 51 -7.56 7.08 20.17
CA THR A 51 -7.33 8.43 20.69
C THR A 51 -7.64 8.51 22.19
N LYS A 52 -8.76 7.93 22.64
CA LYS A 52 -9.09 7.84 24.07
C LYS A 52 -8.10 6.97 24.86
N ALA A 53 -7.67 5.84 24.29
CA ALA A 53 -6.70 4.96 24.94
C ALA A 53 -5.29 5.58 25.05
N LEU A 54 -4.92 6.43 24.09
CA LEU A 54 -3.62 7.11 24.02
C LEU A 54 -3.56 8.41 24.83
N ALA A 55 -4.70 8.97 25.24
CA ALA A 55 -4.77 10.23 25.97
C ALA A 55 -3.82 10.30 27.20
N PRO A 56 -3.68 9.25 28.04
CA PRO A 56 -2.73 9.28 29.17
C PRO A 56 -1.25 9.29 28.77
N PHE A 57 -0.91 8.87 27.54
CA PHE A 57 0.46 8.73 27.06
C PHE A 57 0.90 9.87 26.12
N ALA A 58 -0.03 10.38 25.31
CA ALA A 58 0.19 11.43 24.34
C ALA A 58 -0.94 12.47 24.41
N PRO A 59 -1.01 13.26 25.51
CA PRO A 59 -2.19 14.05 25.84
C PRO A 59 -2.51 15.14 24.82
N PHE A 60 -1.50 15.89 24.38
CA PHE A 60 -1.68 16.95 23.39
C PHE A 60 -2.05 16.41 22.01
N PHE A 61 -1.39 15.34 21.57
CA PHE A 61 -1.71 14.70 20.29
C PHE A 61 -3.10 14.10 20.29
N SER A 62 -3.47 13.40 21.36
CA SER A 62 -4.79 12.79 21.49
C SER A 62 -5.90 13.85 21.56
N GLU A 63 -5.65 14.97 22.24
CA GLU A 63 -6.57 16.11 22.27
C GLU A 63 -6.77 16.70 20.88
N TYR A 64 -5.67 16.97 20.14
CA TYR A 64 -5.73 17.48 18.77
C TYR A 64 -6.54 16.57 17.83
N VAL A 65 -6.31 15.26 17.88
CA VAL A 65 -7.06 14.29 17.06
C VAL A 65 -8.53 14.23 17.50
N TYR A 66 -8.80 14.22 18.81
CA TYR A 66 -10.16 14.17 19.34
C TYR A 66 -10.98 15.38 18.94
N GLN A 67 -10.44 16.60 19.02
CA GLN A 67 -11.16 17.82 18.60
C GLN A 67 -11.59 17.78 17.14
N ASN A 68 -10.77 17.20 16.26
CA ASN A 68 -11.11 17.03 14.86
C ASN A 68 -12.20 15.97 14.64
N LEU A 69 -12.17 14.87 15.39
CA LEU A 69 -13.18 13.81 15.29
C LEU A 69 -14.51 14.22 15.93
N ARG A 70 -14.48 14.97 17.03
CA ARG A 70 -15.66 15.41 17.80
C ARG A 70 -16.67 16.18 16.95
N LYS A 71 -16.20 16.95 15.96
CA LYS A 71 -17.05 17.71 15.01
C LYS A 71 -18.10 16.83 14.30
N TRP A 72 -17.84 15.53 14.19
CA TRP A 72 -18.69 14.55 13.53
C TRP A 72 -19.48 13.68 14.52
N CYS A 73 -19.31 13.89 15.82
CA CYS A 73 -20.08 13.23 16.86
C CYS A 73 -21.25 14.12 17.29
N ALA A 74 -22.47 13.56 17.31
CA ALA A 74 -23.65 14.27 17.83
C ALA A 74 -23.56 14.56 19.34
N SER A 75 -22.79 13.76 20.08
CA SER A 75 -22.63 13.89 21.54
C SER A 75 -21.21 13.48 21.95
N GLY A 76 -20.49 14.36 22.65
CA GLY A 76 -19.16 14.06 23.15
C GLY A 76 -18.63 15.13 24.08
N ASN A 77 -17.81 14.72 25.05
CA ASN A 77 -17.18 15.59 26.02
C ASN A 77 -16.32 16.66 25.34
N GLU A 78 -16.10 17.78 26.01
CA GLU A 78 -15.34 18.91 25.46
C GLU A 78 -13.88 18.54 25.19
N SER A 79 -13.27 17.71 26.03
CA SER A 79 -11.89 17.21 25.87
C SER A 79 -11.86 15.68 25.92
N VAL A 80 -10.84 15.09 25.28
CA VAL A 80 -10.59 13.64 25.40
C VAL A 80 -10.29 13.25 26.84
N HIS A 81 -9.72 14.16 27.63
CA HIS A 81 -9.33 13.93 29.03
C HIS A 81 -10.52 13.85 29.98
N PHE A 82 -11.70 14.30 29.53
CA PHE A 82 -12.96 14.09 30.26
C PHE A 82 -13.66 12.80 29.83
N SER A 83 -13.16 12.08 28.82
CA SER A 83 -13.74 10.82 28.37
C SER A 83 -13.31 9.66 29.26
N MET A 84 -14.25 8.76 29.54
CA MET A 84 -13.92 7.49 30.19
C MET A 84 -13.01 6.65 29.31
N TYR A 85 -12.10 5.90 29.95
CA TYR A 85 -11.25 4.94 29.27
C TYR A 85 -12.11 3.92 28.49
N PRO A 86 -11.72 3.53 27.26
CA PRO A 86 -12.51 2.60 26.45
C PRO A 86 -12.76 1.28 27.17
N LYS A 87 -14.01 0.84 27.17
CA LYS A 87 -14.40 -0.46 27.75
C LYS A 87 -14.04 -1.58 26.79
N TYR A 88 -13.56 -2.70 27.35
CA TYR A 88 -13.38 -3.93 26.60
C TYR A 88 -14.73 -4.50 26.16
N LEU A 89 -14.86 -4.81 24.86
CA LEU A 89 -16.08 -5.32 24.25
C LEU A 89 -15.79 -6.67 23.58
N GLY A 90 -15.95 -7.75 24.34
CA GLY A 90 -15.65 -9.12 23.88
C GLY A 90 -16.43 -9.57 22.64
N MET A 91 -17.58 -8.94 22.34
CA MET A 91 -18.37 -9.22 21.13
C MET A 91 -17.61 -8.99 19.82
N TYR A 92 -16.62 -8.08 19.82
CA TYR A 92 -15.78 -7.80 18.66
C TYR A 92 -14.57 -8.74 18.54
N LEU A 93 -14.31 -9.57 19.56
CA LEU A 93 -13.23 -10.54 19.51
C LEU A 93 -13.66 -11.73 18.65
N LYS A 94 -13.13 -11.78 17.42
CA LYS A 94 -13.38 -12.85 16.45
C LYS A 94 -12.06 -13.51 16.10
N SER A 95 -11.68 -14.54 16.88
CA SER A 95 -10.43 -15.29 16.71
C SER A 95 -10.28 -15.89 15.30
N ASP A 96 -11.40 -16.29 14.68
CA ASP A 96 -11.38 -16.82 13.31
C ASP A 96 -11.00 -15.76 12.28
N THR A 97 -11.49 -14.53 12.44
CA THR A 97 -11.14 -13.40 11.58
C THR A 97 -9.69 -13.00 11.78
N GLU A 98 -9.23 -12.90 13.03
CA GLU A 98 -7.82 -12.59 13.34
C GLU A 98 -6.87 -13.63 12.74
N ARG A 99 -7.22 -14.92 12.88
CA ARG A 99 -6.46 -16.02 12.26
C ARG A 99 -6.43 -15.91 10.74
N SER A 100 -7.59 -15.66 10.11
CA SER A 100 -7.70 -15.55 8.66
C SER A 100 -6.87 -14.37 8.12
N VAL A 101 -6.94 -13.21 8.78
CA VAL A 101 -6.16 -12.03 8.42
C VAL A 101 -4.67 -12.29 8.61
N SER A 102 -4.25 -12.92 9.71
CA SER A 102 -2.83 -13.26 9.94
C SER A 102 -2.29 -14.18 8.83
N ARG A 103 -3.04 -15.22 8.46
CA ARG A 103 -2.67 -16.15 7.38
C ARG A 103 -2.59 -15.46 6.03
N MET A 104 -3.53 -14.56 5.74
CA MET A 104 -3.50 -13.72 4.54
C MET A 104 -2.25 -12.82 4.52
N GLN A 105 -1.92 -12.18 5.65
CA GLN A 105 -0.71 -11.33 5.78
C GLN A 105 0.56 -12.13 5.51
N GLU A 106 0.69 -13.33 6.09
CA GLU A 106 1.81 -14.25 5.87
C GLU A 106 1.98 -14.58 4.37
N VAL A 107 0.88 -14.90 3.68
CA VAL A 107 0.92 -15.19 2.23
C VAL A 107 1.38 -13.99 1.42
N VAL A 108 0.87 -12.80 1.72
CA VAL A 108 1.23 -11.56 1.01
C VAL A 108 2.68 -11.19 1.29
N GLU A 109 3.16 -11.31 2.53
CA GLU A 109 4.56 -11.05 2.89
C GLU A 109 5.51 -12.01 2.18
N MET A 110 5.21 -13.32 2.18
CA MET A 110 5.96 -14.29 1.39
C MET A 110 5.99 -13.90 -0.09
N GLY A 111 4.83 -13.60 -0.68
CA GLY A 111 4.76 -13.18 -2.07
C GLY A 111 5.63 -11.95 -2.38
N ARG A 112 5.65 -10.96 -1.48
CA ARG A 112 6.53 -9.77 -1.60
C ARG A 112 8.00 -10.16 -1.56
N THR A 113 8.41 -11.02 -0.62
CA THR A 113 9.81 -11.50 -0.56
C THR A 113 10.21 -12.27 -1.82
N LEU A 114 9.31 -13.06 -2.41
CA LEU A 114 9.55 -13.79 -3.67
C LEU A 114 9.69 -12.82 -4.86
N ARG A 115 8.84 -11.79 -4.93
CA ARG A 115 8.96 -10.72 -5.93
C ARG A 115 10.29 -9.99 -5.82
N ASP A 116 10.68 -9.60 -4.61
CA ASP A 116 11.91 -8.86 -4.34
C ASP A 116 13.15 -9.70 -4.69
N LYS A 117 13.13 -11.00 -4.41
CA LYS A 117 14.21 -11.94 -4.77
C LYS A 117 14.47 -12.02 -6.27
N LYS A 118 13.44 -11.80 -7.10
CA LYS A 118 13.56 -11.73 -8.57
C LYS A 118 13.60 -10.30 -9.09
N SER A 119 13.68 -9.30 -8.21
CA SER A 119 13.64 -7.88 -8.57
C SER A 119 12.43 -7.55 -9.46
N LEU A 120 11.25 -8.10 -9.15
CA LEU A 120 10.00 -7.89 -9.88
C LEU A 120 9.13 -6.83 -9.20
N PRO A 121 9.02 -5.61 -9.75
CA PRO A 121 8.19 -4.56 -9.17
C PRO A 121 6.70 -4.94 -9.05
N LEU A 122 6.05 -4.51 -7.97
CA LEU A 122 4.59 -4.68 -7.74
C LEU A 122 3.71 -4.08 -8.85
N LYS A 123 4.25 -3.16 -9.66
CA LYS A 123 3.53 -2.60 -10.82
C LYS A 123 3.27 -3.62 -11.92
N TYR A 124 4.06 -4.69 -12.02
CA TYR A 124 3.81 -5.72 -13.03
C TYR A 124 2.80 -6.74 -12.46
N PRO A 125 1.69 -6.98 -13.18
CA PRO A 125 0.78 -8.05 -12.81
C PRO A 125 1.52 -9.37 -13.00
N LEU A 126 1.40 -10.34 -12.10
CA LEU A 126 1.98 -11.67 -12.31
C LEU A 126 0.88 -12.65 -12.76
N PRO A 127 1.22 -13.71 -13.52
CA PRO A 127 0.21 -14.59 -14.09
C PRO A 127 -0.55 -15.34 -12.99
N GLU A 128 0.18 -15.94 -12.06
CA GLU A 128 -0.40 -16.86 -11.09
C GLU A 128 0.33 -16.83 -9.76
N LEU A 129 -0.45 -16.95 -8.68
CA LEU A 129 0.01 -17.29 -7.34
C LEU A 129 -0.65 -18.61 -6.91
N ILE A 130 0.16 -19.63 -6.66
CA ILE A 130 -0.34 -20.90 -6.14
C ILE A 130 -0.07 -20.93 -4.63
N ILE A 131 -1.11 -21.21 -3.86
CA ILE A 131 -1.04 -21.34 -2.41
C ILE A 131 -1.36 -22.78 -2.06
N ILE A 132 -0.48 -23.41 -1.30
CA ILE A 132 -0.60 -24.81 -0.88
C ILE A 132 -0.60 -24.88 0.65
N PRO A 133 -1.77 -24.73 1.28
CA PRO A 133 -1.91 -24.89 2.72
C PRO A 133 -1.90 -26.35 3.16
N GLN A 134 -1.46 -26.62 4.39
CA GLN A 134 -1.50 -27.96 4.98
C GLN A 134 -2.88 -28.38 5.50
N SER A 135 -3.72 -27.44 5.94
CA SER A 135 -5.03 -27.73 6.56
C SER A 135 -6.21 -27.14 5.79
N GLU A 136 -7.38 -27.81 5.86
CA GLU A 136 -8.62 -27.35 5.21
C GLU A 136 -9.13 -26.04 5.81
N VAL A 137 -8.90 -25.82 7.12
CA VAL A 137 -9.22 -24.55 7.78
C VAL A 137 -8.43 -23.41 7.13
N TYR A 138 -7.13 -23.62 6.86
CA TYR A 138 -6.31 -22.61 6.18
C TYR A 138 -6.80 -22.34 4.75
N VAL A 139 -7.22 -23.37 4.03
CA VAL A 139 -7.82 -23.23 2.69
C VAL A 139 -9.04 -22.31 2.74
N ASN A 140 -9.95 -22.52 3.70
CA ASN A 140 -11.15 -21.69 3.85
C ASN A 140 -10.82 -20.25 4.26
N ASP A 141 -9.89 -20.07 5.20
CA ASP A 141 -9.43 -18.76 5.64
C ASP A 141 -8.89 -17.94 4.45
N ILE A 142 -8.01 -18.53 3.62
CA ILE A 142 -7.45 -17.88 2.43
C ILE A 142 -8.50 -17.64 1.35
N ARG A 143 -9.38 -18.62 1.10
CA ARG A 143 -10.44 -18.50 0.09
C ARG A 143 -11.37 -17.32 0.39
N SER A 144 -11.68 -17.09 1.67
CA SER A 144 -12.51 -15.96 2.09
C SER A 144 -11.87 -14.57 1.84
N LEU A 145 -10.53 -14.51 1.80
CA LEU A 145 -9.75 -13.29 1.63
C LEU A 145 -8.99 -13.22 0.29
N GLN A 146 -9.32 -14.09 -0.65
CA GLN A 146 -8.60 -14.24 -1.93
C GLN A 146 -8.54 -12.94 -2.73
N SER A 147 -9.60 -12.13 -2.72
CA SER A 147 -9.65 -10.84 -3.42
C SER A 147 -8.62 -9.84 -2.90
N TYR A 148 -8.41 -9.80 -1.58
CA TYR A 148 -7.39 -8.97 -0.94
C TYR A 148 -5.98 -9.42 -1.33
N ILE A 149 -5.73 -10.74 -1.32
CA ILE A 149 -4.44 -11.30 -1.73
C ILE A 149 -4.17 -10.97 -3.21
N SER A 150 -5.16 -11.15 -4.09
CA SER A 150 -5.02 -10.89 -5.52
C SER A 150 -4.65 -9.45 -5.81
N THR A 151 -5.28 -8.52 -5.08
CA THR A 151 -5.06 -7.08 -5.20
C THR A 151 -3.68 -6.69 -4.67
N GLU A 152 -3.32 -7.15 -3.47
CA GLU A 152 -2.04 -6.83 -2.83
C GLU A 152 -0.84 -7.44 -3.56
N MET A 153 -1.02 -8.66 -4.08
CA MET A 153 0.01 -9.35 -4.85
C MET A 153 0.00 -8.99 -6.32
N ASN A 154 -0.97 -8.22 -6.82
CA ASN A 154 -1.19 -7.89 -8.23
C ASN A 154 -0.98 -9.12 -9.13
N VAL A 155 -1.79 -10.16 -8.91
CA VAL A 155 -1.77 -11.43 -9.65
C VAL A 155 -3.08 -11.62 -10.38
N ARG A 156 -3.05 -12.25 -11.57
CA ARG A 156 -4.25 -12.50 -12.38
C ARG A 156 -5.06 -13.67 -11.84
N THR A 157 -4.39 -14.74 -11.46
CA THR A 157 -5.03 -15.95 -10.95
C THR A 157 -4.42 -16.35 -9.61
N ILE A 158 -5.29 -16.76 -8.68
CA ILE A 158 -4.87 -17.43 -7.45
C ILE A 158 -5.40 -18.86 -7.48
N THR A 159 -4.49 -19.82 -7.37
CA THR A 159 -4.82 -21.25 -7.35
C THR A 159 -4.53 -21.80 -5.97
N ILE A 160 -5.56 -22.29 -5.28
CA ILE A 160 -5.40 -22.94 -3.98
C ILE A 160 -5.46 -24.45 -4.20
N SER A 161 -4.39 -25.16 -3.84
CA SER A 161 -4.28 -26.62 -4.01
C SER A 161 -3.70 -27.26 -2.77
N ARG A 162 -3.98 -28.55 -2.53
CA ARG A 162 -3.28 -29.35 -1.51
C ARG A 162 -2.30 -30.35 -2.09
N ASP A 163 -2.30 -30.49 -3.41
CA ASP A 163 -1.47 -31.46 -4.11
C ASP A 163 -0.06 -30.89 -4.35
N LYS A 164 0.89 -31.28 -3.49
CA LYS A 164 2.31 -30.91 -3.60
C LYS A 164 2.97 -31.58 -4.81
N ALA A 165 2.59 -32.83 -5.12
CA ALA A 165 3.20 -33.62 -6.17
C ALA A 165 2.89 -33.05 -7.56
N LYS A 166 1.67 -32.53 -7.77
CA LYS A 166 1.27 -31.84 -9.00
C LYS A 166 2.22 -30.70 -9.39
N TYR A 167 2.80 -30.02 -8.41
CA TYR A 167 3.71 -28.89 -8.64
C TYR A 167 5.19 -29.27 -8.48
N GLY A 168 5.52 -30.57 -8.50
CA GLY A 168 6.90 -31.05 -8.39
C GLY A 168 7.57 -30.62 -7.08
N ILE A 169 6.80 -30.47 -6.00
CA ILE A 169 7.31 -30.05 -4.69
C ILE A 169 7.76 -31.29 -3.93
N GLY A 170 9.07 -31.50 -3.88
CA GLY A 170 9.73 -32.50 -3.06
C GLY A 170 10.24 -31.93 -1.74
N LEU A 171 10.62 -32.83 -0.84
CA LEU A 171 11.33 -32.51 0.38
C LEU A 171 12.83 -32.74 0.18
N GLN A 172 13.64 -31.87 0.75
CA GLN A 172 15.08 -32.03 0.81
C GLN A 172 15.53 -31.91 2.25
N ALA A 173 16.27 -32.90 2.73
CA ALA A 173 16.94 -32.83 4.01
C ALA A 173 18.25 -32.05 3.84
N LYS A 174 18.43 -30.98 4.61
CA LYS A 174 19.71 -30.27 4.73
C LYS A 174 20.30 -30.47 6.13
N PRO A 175 21.62 -30.63 6.26
CA PRO A 175 22.25 -30.78 7.57
C PRO A 175 22.12 -29.50 8.40
N ASP A 176 21.74 -29.60 9.67
CA ASP A 176 21.94 -28.51 10.63
C ASP A 176 23.39 -28.55 11.11
N TYR A 177 24.26 -27.80 10.42
CA TYR A 177 25.69 -27.77 10.72
C TYR A 177 26.00 -27.34 12.16
N LYS A 178 25.13 -26.56 12.83
CA LYS A 178 25.34 -26.13 14.21
C LYS A 178 25.07 -27.26 15.21
N ALA A 179 23.97 -28.00 15.00
CA ALA A 179 23.63 -29.16 15.81
C ALA A 179 24.60 -30.34 15.56
N LEU A 180 25.01 -30.53 14.31
CA LEU A 180 25.96 -31.59 13.92
C LEU A 180 27.36 -31.33 14.47
N GLY A 181 27.85 -30.09 14.40
CA GLY A 181 29.18 -29.74 14.89
C GLY A 181 29.34 -29.89 16.41
N THR A 182 28.27 -29.66 17.16
CA THR A 182 28.27 -29.83 18.63
C THR A 182 28.22 -31.29 19.06
N LYS A 183 27.45 -32.12 18.37
CA LYS A 183 27.17 -33.51 18.80
C LYS A 183 28.10 -34.56 18.20
N TYR A 184 28.57 -34.39 16.95
CA TYR A 184 29.28 -35.45 16.20
C TYR A 184 30.67 -35.08 15.66
N LYS A 185 31.26 -33.96 16.10
CA LYS A 185 32.67 -33.50 15.84
C LYS A 185 33.41 -34.13 14.65
N SER A 186 33.93 -35.35 14.75
CA SER A 186 34.72 -36.04 13.71
C SER A 186 33.86 -36.69 12.59
N GLU A 187 32.64 -37.11 12.90
CA GLU A 187 31.73 -37.82 11.99
C GLU A 187 30.81 -36.88 11.20
N TYR A 188 30.86 -35.57 11.47
CA TYR A 188 29.95 -34.58 10.89
C TYR A 188 29.90 -34.60 9.35
N LYS A 189 31.03 -34.83 8.67
CA LYS A 189 31.10 -34.86 7.20
C LYS A 189 30.34 -36.05 6.63
N ALA A 190 30.45 -37.21 7.27
CA ALA A 190 29.79 -38.41 6.84
C ALA A 190 28.27 -38.30 7.05
N ILE A 191 27.85 -37.77 8.22
CA ILE A 191 26.42 -37.58 8.54
C ILE A 191 25.81 -36.51 7.63
N SER A 192 26.54 -35.43 7.33
CA SER A 192 26.06 -34.39 6.41
C SER A 192 25.83 -34.95 5.00
N LYS A 193 26.74 -35.79 4.51
CA LYS A 193 26.61 -36.43 3.20
C LYS A 193 25.45 -37.43 3.16
N ALA A 194 25.26 -38.21 4.24
CA ALA A 194 24.13 -39.12 4.37
C ALA A 194 22.79 -38.35 4.35
N ILE A 195 22.68 -37.25 5.11
CA ILE A 195 21.50 -36.35 5.12
C ILE A 195 21.22 -35.77 3.73
N GLU A 196 22.22 -35.25 3.03
CA GLU A 196 22.06 -34.64 1.70
C GLU A 196 21.63 -35.66 0.62
N SER A 197 21.92 -36.95 0.84
CA SER A 197 21.58 -38.05 -0.07
C SER A 197 20.21 -38.69 0.20
N LEU A 198 19.45 -38.21 1.20
CA LEU A 198 18.12 -38.75 1.51
C LEU A 198 17.12 -38.48 0.37
N THR A 199 16.38 -39.52 0.00
CA THR A 199 15.27 -39.48 -0.95
C THR A 199 13.98 -39.05 -0.27
N ASP A 200 12.96 -38.62 -1.05
CA ASP A 200 11.68 -38.16 -0.51
C ASP A 200 10.98 -39.24 0.36
N ALA A 201 11.10 -40.52 -0.01
CA ALA A 201 10.56 -41.64 0.77
C ALA A 201 11.28 -41.78 2.13
N GLU A 202 12.61 -41.75 2.14
CA GLU A 202 13.41 -41.84 3.36
C GLU A 202 13.20 -40.61 4.27
N ILE A 203 12.94 -39.43 3.70
CA ILE A 203 12.59 -38.23 4.45
C ILE A 203 11.23 -38.39 5.15
N ASN A 204 10.24 -39.00 4.49
CA ASN A 204 8.94 -39.26 5.11
C ASN A 204 9.05 -40.29 6.25
N ASP A 205 9.90 -41.31 6.10
CA ASP A 205 10.20 -42.27 7.17
C ASP A 205 10.90 -41.60 8.35
N LEU A 206 11.88 -40.71 8.09
CA LEU A 206 12.54 -39.92 9.12
C LEU A 206 11.55 -39.00 9.86
N LEU A 207 10.59 -38.39 9.15
CA LEU A 207 9.54 -37.56 9.75
C LEU A 207 8.58 -38.38 10.64
N THR A 208 8.31 -39.63 10.26
CA THR A 208 7.37 -40.51 10.99
C THR A 208 8.03 -41.14 12.21
N ASN A 209 9.23 -41.69 12.04
CA ASN A 209 9.94 -42.46 13.07
C ASN A 209 10.90 -41.62 13.92
N ARG A 210 11.10 -40.33 13.58
CA ARG A 210 12.03 -39.37 14.20
C ARG A 210 13.52 -39.72 14.10
N GLN A 211 13.84 -40.96 13.77
CA GLN A 211 15.19 -41.47 13.54
C GLN A 211 15.21 -42.35 12.30
N PHE A 212 16.28 -42.25 11.52
CA PHE A 212 16.49 -43.05 10.31
C PHE A 212 17.96 -43.43 10.20
N ASN A 213 18.24 -44.70 9.87
CA ASN A 213 19.59 -45.18 9.68
C ASN A 213 19.92 -45.21 8.18
N LYS A 214 20.94 -44.44 7.76
CA LYS A 214 21.49 -44.47 6.40
C LYS A 214 22.99 -44.67 6.46
N ASP A 215 23.52 -45.61 5.68
CA ASP A 215 24.95 -45.93 5.62
C ASP A 215 25.60 -46.21 6.99
N GLY A 216 24.87 -46.86 7.90
CA GLY A 216 25.34 -47.17 9.25
C GLY A 216 25.31 -46.00 10.24
N GLN A 217 24.77 -44.84 9.85
CA GLN A 217 24.68 -43.64 10.69
C GLN A 217 23.24 -43.36 11.10
N CYS A 218 23.03 -43.15 12.40
CA CYS A 218 21.73 -42.78 12.96
C CYS A 218 21.49 -41.28 12.80
N ILE A 219 20.58 -40.94 11.90
CA ILE A 219 20.15 -39.57 11.63
C ILE A 219 18.90 -39.31 12.47
N ASP A 220 19.03 -38.41 13.43
CA ASP A 220 17.88 -37.89 14.19
C ASP A 220 17.30 -36.66 13.50
N THR A 221 15.97 -36.51 13.54
CA THR A 221 15.27 -35.31 13.05
C THR A 221 15.84 -34.00 13.60
N SER A 222 16.40 -33.98 14.82
CA SER A 222 17.03 -32.78 15.40
C SER A 222 18.27 -32.29 14.63
N LEU A 223 18.87 -33.16 13.81
CA LEU A 223 20.09 -32.88 13.03
C LEU A 223 19.78 -32.42 11.59
N VAL A 224 18.50 -32.44 11.21
CA VAL A 224 18.05 -32.22 9.84
C VAL A 224 17.14 -31.00 9.79
N ARG A 225 17.45 -30.11 8.86
CA ARG A 225 16.56 -29.03 8.44
C ARG A 225 15.87 -29.43 7.13
N PHE A 226 14.56 -29.63 7.18
CA PHE A 226 13.78 -29.88 5.97
C PHE A 226 13.57 -28.60 5.17
N VAL A 227 13.88 -28.66 3.88
CA VAL A 227 13.70 -27.57 2.93
C VAL A 227 12.90 -28.13 1.76
N TYR A 228 11.85 -27.43 1.35
CA TYR A 228 11.11 -27.82 0.16
C TYR A 228 11.90 -27.42 -1.08
N LYS A 229 11.95 -28.33 -2.05
CA LYS A 229 12.54 -28.10 -3.37
C LYS A 229 11.45 -28.26 -4.43
N THR A 230 11.56 -27.50 -5.50
CA THR A 230 10.78 -27.70 -6.72
C THR A 230 11.64 -28.36 -7.77
N ASP A 231 11.04 -29.14 -8.66
CA ASP A 231 11.70 -29.65 -9.85
C ASP A 231 12.34 -28.53 -10.70
N VAL A 232 13.38 -28.89 -11.46
CA VAL A 232 14.16 -27.94 -12.27
C VAL A 232 13.29 -27.23 -13.32
N SER A 233 12.30 -27.91 -13.88
CA SER A 233 11.33 -27.30 -14.81
C SER A 233 10.43 -26.28 -14.11
N VAL A 234 9.93 -26.60 -12.91
CA VAL A 234 9.05 -25.74 -12.12
C VAL A 234 9.79 -24.50 -11.60
N SER A 235 11.02 -24.67 -11.11
CA SER A 235 11.86 -23.55 -10.60
C SER A 235 12.24 -22.49 -11.63
N LYS A 236 12.15 -22.80 -12.95
CA LYS A 236 12.31 -21.80 -14.01
C LYS A 236 11.09 -20.89 -14.14
N GLN A 237 9.91 -21.40 -13.82
CA GLN A 237 8.64 -20.70 -13.95
C GLN A 237 8.20 -20.06 -12.63
N TYR A 238 8.32 -20.81 -11.53
CA TYR A 238 7.82 -20.42 -10.22
C TYR A 238 8.98 -20.20 -9.25
N GLU A 239 8.84 -19.18 -8.41
CA GLU A 239 9.68 -19.02 -7.23
C GLU A 239 8.92 -19.56 -6.00
N LEU A 240 9.58 -20.42 -5.22
CA LEU A 240 9.00 -21.09 -4.05
C LEU A 240 9.33 -20.34 -2.75
N GLY A 241 8.30 -20.06 -1.97
CA GLY A 241 8.37 -19.61 -0.58
C GLY A 241 7.68 -20.60 0.36
N VAL A 242 8.24 -20.79 1.55
CA VAL A 242 7.66 -21.65 2.59
C VAL A 242 7.71 -20.93 3.92
N HIS A 243 6.57 -20.90 4.60
CA HIS A 243 6.48 -20.39 5.96
C HIS A 243 5.41 -21.16 6.72
N ASN A 244 5.74 -21.58 7.95
CA ASN A 244 4.85 -22.34 8.83
C ASN A 244 4.14 -23.52 8.11
N GLU A 245 2.82 -23.41 7.96
CA GLU A 245 1.93 -24.45 7.43
C GLU A 245 1.55 -24.22 5.95
N VAL A 246 2.24 -23.34 5.24
CA VAL A 246 1.88 -22.97 3.87
C VAL A 246 3.09 -22.88 2.95
N ILE A 247 2.90 -23.35 1.71
CA ILE A 247 3.84 -23.21 0.61
C ILE A 247 3.22 -22.27 -0.42
N VAL A 248 4.00 -21.35 -0.95
CA VAL A 248 3.59 -20.39 -1.98
C VAL A 248 4.50 -20.52 -3.18
N LEU A 249 3.91 -20.66 -4.36
CA LEU A 249 4.61 -20.58 -5.64
C LEU A 249 4.14 -19.34 -6.38
N LEU A 250 5.08 -18.50 -6.79
CA LEU A 250 4.79 -17.30 -7.57
C LEU A 250 5.29 -17.46 -9.00
N ASP A 251 4.42 -17.35 -10.00
CA ASP A 251 4.85 -17.39 -11.40
C ASP A 251 5.60 -16.08 -11.73
N VAL A 252 6.88 -16.23 -12.09
CA VAL A 252 7.81 -15.11 -12.34
C VAL A 252 8.15 -14.97 -13.82
N ARG A 253 7.47 -15.70 -14.71
CA ARG A 253 7.73 -15.60 -16.16
C ARG A 253 7.35 -14.21 -16.67
N PRO A 254 8.27 -13.52 -17.37
CA PRO A 254 7.90 -12.29 -18.07
C PRO A 254 7.03 -12.66 -19.27
N THR A 255 5.75 -12.33 -19.24
CA THR A 255 4.90 -12.40 -20.43
C THR A 255 4.84 -11.03 -21.11
N SER A 256 4.63 -11.00 -22.43
CA SER A 256 4.52 -9.75 -23.20
C SER A 256 3.41 -8.85 -22.65
N ASP A 257 2.25 -9.41 -22.31
CA ASP A 257 1.14 -8.67 -21.73
C ASP A 257 1.50 -8.01 -20.39
N MET A 258 2.28 -8.67 -19.54
CA MET A 258 2.73 -8.09 -18.27
C MET A 258 3.62 -6.87 -18.48
N LEU A 259 4.51 -6.94 -19.47
CA LEU A 259 5.40 -5.83 -19.81
C LEU A 259 4.59 -4.64 -20.34
N GLU A 260 3.65 -4.88 -21.24
CA GLU A 260 2.78 -3.84 -21.81
C GLU A 260 1.90 -3.17 -20.74
N GLU A 261 1.22 -3.94 -19.88
CA GLU A 261 0.40 -3.40 -18.78
C GLU A 261 1.27 -2.63 -17.77
N GLY A 262 2.48 -3.13 -17.51
CA GLY A 262 3.48 -2.44 -16.69
C GLY A 262 3.90 -1.09 -17.28
N THR A 263 4.08 -1.02 -18.59
CA THR A 263 4.32 0.22 -19.31
C THR A 263 3.11 1.16 -19.21
N ALA A 264 1.89 0.66 -19.36
CA ALA A 264 0.67 1.47 -19.18
C ALA A 264 0.57 2.07 -17.76
N ARG A 265 0.89 1.29 -16.71
CA ARG A 265 0.99 1.81 -15.33
C ARG A 265 2.08 2.85 -15.17
N GLU A 266 3.19 2.71 -15.88
CA GLU A 266 4.27 3.69 -15.86
C GLU A 266 3.83 5.02 -16.46
N ILE A 267 3.06 4.99 -17.57
CA ILE A 267 2.43 6.18 -18.16
C ILE A 267 1.54 6.88 -17.12
N VAL A 268 0.64 6.14 -16.45
CA VAL A 268 -0.24 6.70 -15.40
C VAL A 268 0.58 7.31 -14.26
N ASN A 269 1.55 6.58 -13.73
CA ASN A 269 2.40 7.05 -12.63
C ASN A 269 3.16 8.33 -13.02
N ARG A 270 3.61 8.42 -14.26
CA ARG A 270 4.33 9.58 -14.78
C ARG A 270 3.42 10.79 -14.90
N ILE A 271 2.22 10.64 -15.47
CA ILE A 271 1.21 11.70 -15.54
C ILE A 271 0.88 12.20 -14.12
N GLN A 272 0.71 11.29 -13.16
CA GLN A 272 0.41 11.66 -11.77
C GLN A 272 1.60 12.36 -11.08
N ARG A 273 2.84 11.99 -11.38
CA ARG A 273 4.04 12.71 -10.92
C ARG A 273 4.12 14.10 -11.53
N LEU A 274 3.80 14.24 -12.81
CA LEU A 274 3.75 15.54 -13.48
C LEU A 274 2.69 16.44 -12.86
N ARG A 275 1.48 15.91 -12.61
CA ARG A 275 0.44 16.66 -11.88
C ARG A 275 0.96 17.19 -10.54
N LYS A 276 1.61 16.34 -9.74
CA LYS A 276 2.22 16.76 -8.47
C LYS A 276 3.33 17.79 -8.63
N LYS A 277 4.20 17.64 -9.64
CA LYS A 277 5.28 18.60 -9.94
C LYS A 277 4.72 19.96 -10.36
N SER A 278 3.57 19.97 -11.03
CA SER A 278 2.80 21.16 -11.40
C SER A 278 1.90 21.67 -10.28
N HIS A 279 2.00 21.13 -9.06
CA HIS A 279 1.12 21.42 -7.91
C HIS A 279 -0.39 21.25 -8.18
N LEU A 280 -0.75 20.39 -9.14
CA LEU A 280 -2.14 20.07 -9.46
C LEU A 280 -2.74 19.10 -8.44
N SER A 281 -3.96 19.38 -8.02
CA SER A 281 -4.82 18.47 -7.25
C SER A 281 -5.38 17.36 -8.16
N PRO A 282 -5.65 16.15 -7.63
CA PRO A 282 -6.36 15.11 -8.38
C PRO A 282 -7.72 15.53 -8.93
N MET A 283 -8.37 16.53 -8.31
CA MET A 283 -9.66 17.08 -8.71
C MET A 283 -9.55 18.10 -9.84
N ASP A 284 -8.33 18.58 -10.15
CA ASP A 284 -8.12 19.58 -11.19
C ASP A 284 -8.41 18.99 -12.57
N LYS A 285 -9.35 19.62 -13.27
CA LYS A 285 -9.71 19.25 -14.64
C LYS A 285 -8.58 19.67 -15.56
N VAL A 286 -7.77 18.72 -16.00
CA VAL A 286 -6.70 18.89 -16.99
C VAL A 286 -6.87 17.90 -18.11
N LYS A 287 -6.49 18.25 -19.34
CA LYS A 287 -6.41 17.29 -20.44
C LYS A 287 -4.98 16.81 -20.59
N VAL A 288 -4.81 15.53 -20.94
CA VAL A 288 -3.49 14.95 -21.17
C VAL A 288 -3.37 14.55 -22.63
N TYR A 289 -2.37 15.12 -23.29
CA TYR A 289 -2.00 14.76 -24.65
C TYR A 289 -0.67 14.01 -24.67
N TYR A 290 -0.47 13.12 -25.65
CA TYR A 290 0.79 12.41 -25.81
C TYR A 290 1.26 12.33 -27.27
N LYS A 291 2.58 12.24 -27.44
CA LYS A 291 3.23 11.85 -28.69
C LYS A 291 4.18 10.70 -28.40
N ALA A 292 4.00 9.60 -29.09
CA ALA A 292 4.64 8.33 -28.78
C ALA A 292 5.23 7.67 -30.02
N SER A 293 6.29 6.88 -29.85
CA SER A 293 6.75 5.94 -30.88
C SER A 293 5.77 4.77 -31.03
N ARG A 294 5.87 4.01 -32.13
CA ARG A 294 4.94 2.92 -32.51
C ARG A 294 4.60 1.96 -31.35
N ARG A 295 5.60 1.55 -30.56
CA ARG A 295 5.40 0.64 -29.41
C ARG A 295 4.58 1.29 -28.29
N TYR A 296 4.94 2.50 -27.87
CA TYR A 296 4.20 3.22 -26.83
C TYR A 296 2.79 3.59 -27.29
N GLN A 297 2.62 3.92 -28.58
CA GLN A 297 1.32 4.20 -29.16
C GLN A 297 0.40 2.97 -29.13
N ALA A 298 0.89 1.80 -29.56
CA ALA A 298 0.12 0.55 -29.48
C ALA A 298 -0.30 0.19 -28.05
N ILE A 299 0.58 0.42 -27.06
CA ILE A 299 0.28 0.21 -25.63
C ILE A 299 -0.75 1.23 -25.13
N ALA A 300 -0.59 2.50 -25.49
CA ALA A 300 -1.53 3.58 -25.13
C ALA A 300 -2.94 3.29 -25.65
N GLU A 301 -3.06 2.81 -26.89
CA GLU A 301 -4.33 2.44 -27.53
C GLU A 301 -4.92 1.18 -26.88
N LYS A 302 -4.12 0.11 -26.71
CA LYS A 302 -4.58 -1.15 -26.08
C LYS A 302 -5.06 -0.95 -24.63
N TYR A 303 -4.43 -0.06 -23.86
CA TYR A 303 -4.71 0.18 -22.45
C TYR A 303 -5.36 1.55 -22.17
N LEU A 304 -6.00 2.17 -23.17
CA LEU A 304 -6.56 3.53 -23.06
C LEU A 304 -7.50 3.68 -21.85
N ALA A 305 -8.51 2.81 -21.74
CA ALA A 305 -9.47 2.85 -20.64
C ALA A 305 -8.80 2.66 -19.27
N PHE A 306 -7.73 1.85 -19.19
CA PHE A 306 -6.96 1.69 -17.95
C PHE A 306 -6.22 2.98 -17.58
N ILE A 307 -5.59 3.62 -18.57
CA ILE A 307 -4.85 4.87 -18.37
C ILE A 307 -5.80 5.98 -17.93
N GLU A 308 -6.91 6.19 -18.65
CA GLU A 308 -7.91 7.21 -18.36
C GLU A 308 -8.54 7.03 -16.98
N ASN A 309 -8.87 5.79 -16.59
CA ASN A 309 -9.35 5.49 -15.24
C ASN A 309 -8.31 5.81 -14.15
N GLY A 310 -7.02 5.60 -14.44
CA GLY A 310 -5.91 5.89 -13.55
C GLY A 310 -5.60 7.39 -13.39
N ILE A 311 -5.81 8.18 -14.44
CA ILE A 311 -5.59 9.64 -14.43
C ILE A 311 -6.86 10.45 -14.17
N LYS A 312 -8.04 9.82 -14.23
CA LYS A 312 -9.36 10.45 -14.09
C LYS A 312 -9.58 11.60 -15.08
N THR A 313 -9.01 11.48 -16.27
CA THR A 313 -9.13 12.45 -17.36
C THR A 313 -8.82 11.78 -18.72
N THR A 314 -9.07 12.51 -19.80
CA THR A 314 -8.85 12.06 -21.18
C THR A 314 -7.37 11.94 -21.51
N PHE A 315 -7.00 10.89 -22.24
CA PHE A 315 -5.64 10.63 -22.70
C PHE A 315 -5.60 10.50 -24.23
N GLU A 316 -5.20 11.56 -24.93
CA GLU A 316 -5.36 11.65 -26.38
C GLU A 316 -4.02 11.87 -27.11
N PRO A 317 -3.85 11.39 -28.35
CA PRO A 317 -2.69 11.72 -29.15
C PRO A 317 -2.67 13.21 -29.52
N ILE A 318 -1.47 13.77 -29.66
CA ILE A 318 -1.27 15.15 -30.12
C ILE A 318 -1.73 15.28 -31.58
N THR A 319 -2.61 16.24 -31.81
CA THR A 319 -2.94 16.78 -33.14
C THR A 319 -2.74 18.29 -33.13
N GLU A 320 -2.36 18.89 -34.26
CA GLU A 320 -2.07 20.34 -34.36
C GLU A 320 -3.26 21.21 -33.92
N HIS A 321 -4.49 20.72 -34.07
CA HIS A 321 -5.71 21.40 -33.64
C HIS A 321 -5.94 21.44 -32.11
N ASN A 322 -5.42 20.46 -31.36
CA ASN A 322 -5.77 20.28 -29.95
C ASN A 322 -4.94 21.13 -28.97
N ILE A 323 -3.75 21.57 -29.38
CA ILE A 323 -2.83 22.38 -28.55
C ILE A 323 -3.00 23.87 -28.80
N GLY A 324 -3.24 24.31 -30.05
CA GLY A 324 -3.31 25.73 -30.41
C GLY A 324 -4.39 26.54 -29.67
N ASN A 325 -5.34 25.84 -29.05
CA ASN A 325 -6.48 26.41 -28.35
C ASN A 325 -6.30 26.50 -26.83
N ASN A 326 -5.21 25.98 -26.27
CA ASN A 326 -5.23 25.36 -24.95
C ASN A 326 -3.90 25.67 -24.23
N GLU A 327 -3.91 26.20 -23.01
CA GLU A 327 -2.68 26.60 -22.33
C GLU A 327 -1.90 25.39 -21.81
N THR A 328 -0.64 25.28 -22.22
CA THR A 328 0.25 24.18 -21.80
C THR A 328 0.74 24.43 -20.38
N ILE A 329 0.42 23.53 -19.46
CA ILE A 329 0.83 23.61 -18.06
C ILE A 329 2.24 23.06 -17.91
N VAL A 330 2.46 21.82 -18.36
CA VAL A 330 3.76 21.15 -18.26
C VAL A 330 3.97 20.21 -19.44
N LEU A 331 5.21 20.22 -19.94
CA LEU A 331 5.73 19.33 -20.96
C LEU A 331 6.74 18.37 -20.34
N ASP A 332 6.60 17.09 -20.64
CA ASP A 332 7.56 16.07 -20.26
C ASP A 332 7.96 15.24 -21.47
N HIS A 333 9.27 15.12 -21.70
CA HIS A 333 9.83 14.41 -22.85
C HIS A 333 10.79 13.34 -22.35
N GLN A 334 10.56 12.07 -22.70
CA GLN A 334 11.49 10.99 -22.40
C GLN A 334 11.85 10.21 -23.64
N SER A 335 13.15 9.95 -23.75
CA SER A 335 13.75 8.94 -24.61
C SER A 335 14.19 7.76 -23.76
N SER A 336 13.68 6.56 -24.06
CA SER A 336 14.20 5.29 -23.55
C SER A 336 14.74 4.45 -24.72
N LYS A 337 15.46 3.37 -24.43
CA LYS A 337 15.86 2.37 -25.43
C LYS A 337 14.65 1.83 -26.21
N ASP A 338 13.47 1.81 -25.58
CA ASP A 338 12.21 1.31 -26.15
C ASP A 338 11.42 2.35 -26.96
N GLY A 339 11.91 3.59 -27.08
CA GLY A 339 11.29 4.65 -27.87
C GLY A 339 11.07 5.96 -27.13
N ILE A 340 10.33 6.87 -27.76
CA ILE A 340 10.06 8.24 -27.27
C ILE A 340 8.61 8.32 -26.80
N LEU A 341 8.40 8.88 -25.61
CA LEU A 341 7.10 9.26 -25.10
C LEU A 341 7.16 10.69 -24.56
N GLN A 342 6.40 11.57 -25.21
CA GLN A 342 6.17 12.94 -24.81
C GLN A 342 4.75 13.06 -24.26
N ILE A 343 4.61 13.70 -23.10
CA ILE A 343 3.34 13.93 -22.41
C ILE A 343 3.17 15.43 -22.20
N ILE A 344 1.98 15.93 -22.49
CA ILE A 344 1.61 17.33 -22.37
C ILE A 344 0.37 17.42 -21.47
N LEU A 345 0.51 18.14 -20.36
CA LEU A 345 -0.61 18.53 -19.50
C LEU A 345 -1.10 19.90 -19.93
N VAL A 346 -2.40 20.01 -20.18
CA VAL A 346 -3.02 21.22 -20.71
C VAL A 346 -4.18 21.64 -19.83
N SER A 347 -4.26 22.93 -19.57
CA SER A 347 -5.39 23.53 -18.89
C SER A 347 -6.57 23.71 -19.85
N PRO A 348 -7.81 23.41 -19.43
CA PRO A 348 -8.99 23.83 -20.16
C PRO A 348 -8.96 25.35 -20.36
N ARG A 349 -9.27 25.81 -21.57
CA ARG A 349 -9.38 27.24 -21.94
C ARG A 349 -9.92 28.13 -20.82
N GLY A 350 -9.18 29.19 -20.51
CA GLY A 350 -9.58 30.24 -19.56
C GLY A 350 -9.41 29.89 -18.09
N LYS A 351 -8.67 28.81 -17.75
CA LYS A 351 -8.36 28.44 -16.36
C LYS A 351 -6.86 28.49 -16.09
N ILE A 352 -6.46 29.30 -15.12
CA ILE A 352 -5.10 29.32 -14.58
C ILE A 352 -4.99 28.15 -13.57
N LEU A 353 -3.97 27.30 -13.73
CA LEU A 353 -3.64 26.16 -12.88
C LEU A 353 -2.14 26.17 -12.56
N PRO A 354 -1.67 25.74 -11.38
CA PRO A 354 -2.41 25.08 -10.28
C PRO A 354 -3.31 26.03 -9.49
N PHE A 355 -4.56 25.63 -9.27
CA PHE A 355 -5.52 26.41 -8.49
C PHE A 355 -5.48 25.98 -7.04
N THR A 356 -4.43 26.40 -6.33
CA THR A 356 -4.46 26.47 -4.87
C THR A 356 -4.14 27.90 -4.49
N LYS A 357 -5.14 28.72 -4.22
CA LYS A 357 -4.90 30.02 -3.59
C LYS A 357 -4.45 29.79 -2.16
N TRP A 358 -3.37 30.46 -1.79
CA TRP A 358 -2.82 30.46 -0.43
C TRP A 358 -2.24 31.84 -0.17
N VAL A 359 -2.02 32.18 1.09
CA VAL A 359 -1.42 33.46 1.49
C VAL A 359 -0.38 33.22 2.55
N ASN A 360 0.73 33.92 2.45
CA ASN A 360 1.63 34.13 3.58
C ASN A 360 1.00 35.16 4.51
N VAL A 361 0.91 34.82 5.79
CA VAL A 361 0.51 35.76 6.83
C VAL A 361 1.70 36.01 7.74
N VAL A 362 1.91 37.28 8.07
CA VAL A 362 3.00 37.71 8.95
C VAL A 362 2.38 38.44 10.13
N HIS A 363 2.75 38.03 11.34
CA HIS A 363 2.43 38.76 12.56
C HIS A 363 3.69 38.88 13.41
N LYS A 364 4.14 40.13 13.62
CA LYS A 364 5.44 40.45 14.23
C LYS A 364 6.58 39.78 13.44
N GLU A 365 7.34 38.88 14.08
CA GLU A 365 8.44 38.12 13.45
C GLU A 365 8.04 36.70 13.01
N ARG A 366 6.78 36.30 13.22
CA ARG A 366 6.30 34.96 12.89
C ARG A 366 5.64 34.97 11.51
N LYS A 367 5.98 33.97 10.69
CA LYS A 367 5.40 33.73 9.37
C LYS A 367 4.58 32.45 9.39
N GLY A 368 3.47 32.45 8.68
CA GLY A 368 2.57 31.31 8.57
C GLY A 368 1.95 31.25 7.17
N LEU A 369 1.58 30.06 6.73
CA LEU A 369 0.93 29.84 5.45
C LEU A 369 -0.50 29.36 5.68
N ILE A 370 -1.47 29.99 5.02
CA ILE A 370 -2.87 29.60 5.07
C ILE A 370 -3.36 29.32 3.65
N LEU A 371 -4.01 28.18 3.46
CA LEU A 371 -4.68 27.83 2.21
C LEU A 371 -6.02 28.57 2.13
N LEU A 372 -6.24 29.33 1.06
CA LEU A 372 -7.49 30.05 0.80
C LEU A 372 -8.54 29.17 0.13
N GLU A 373 -8.12 28.15 -0.61
CA GLU A 373 -9.03 27.23 -1.28
C GLU A 373 -8.63 25.79 -1.00
N THR A 374 -9.62 25.01 -0.60
CA THR A 374 -9.53 23.55 -0.49
C THR A 374 -10.34 22.91 -1.62
N ALA A 375 -10.20 21.60 -1.83
CA ALA A 375 -10.94 20.89 -2.89
C ALA A 375 -12.48 20.92 -2.74
N VAL A 376 -13.02 21.47 -1.63
CA VAL A 376 -14.44 21.42 -1.27
C VAL A 376 -15.02 22.81 -0.99
N SER A 377 -14.21 23.79 -0.55
CA SER A 377 -14.68 25.14 -0.24
C SER A 377 -13.56 26.20 -0.34
N SER A 378 -13.96 27.43 -0.65
CA SER A 378 -13.14 28.65 -0.52
C SER A 378 -13.34 29.27 0.86
N LEU A 379 -12.26 29.72 1.49
CA LEU A 379 -12.30 30.43 2.76
C LEU A 379 -12.95 31.81 2.59
N THR A 380 -13.85 32.17 3.49
CA THR A 380 -14.32 33.55 3.66
C THR A 380 -13.29 34.40 4.41
N LEU A 381 -13.37 35.73 4.34
CA LEU A 381 -12.44 36.62 5.06
C LEU A 381 -12.50 36.39 6.59
N ASN A 382 -13.70 36.10 7.12
CA ASN A 382 -13.90 35.79 8.54
C ASN A 382 -13.21 34.48 8.94
N GLU A 383 -13.32 33.44 8.12
CA GLU A 383 -12.61 32.18 8.34
C GLU A 383 -11.10 32.34 8.20
N LEU A 384 -10.63 33.20 7.28
CA LEU A 384 -9.21 33.54 7.17
C LEU A 384 -8.72 34.23 8.46
N ALA A 385 -9.45 35.22 8.95
CA ALA A 385 -9.12 35.89 10.21
C ALA A 385 -9.09 34.91 11.39
N LEU A 386 -10.04 33.96 11.45
CA LEU A 386 -10.07 32.92 12.48
C LEU A 386 -8.85 31.98 12.38
N ASN A 387 -8.48 31.55 11.17
CA ASN A 387 -7.30 30.72 10.96
C ASN A 387 -6.00 31.48 11.33
N VAL A 388 -5.93 32.79 11.06
CA VAL A 388 -4.81 33.65 11.50
C VAL A 388 -4.75 33.74 13.02
N LYS A 389 -5.89 33.95 13.69
CA LYS A 389 -5.97 33.95 15.16
C LYS A 389 -5.47 32.63 15.75
N CYS A 390 -5.91 31.50 15.20
CA CYS A 390 -5.45 30.17 15.61
C CYS A 390 -3.96 29.92 15.32
N LEU A 391 -3.44 30.43 14.20
CA LEU A 391 -2.07 30.19 13.78
C LEU A 391 -1.05 30.97 14.62
N PHE A 392 -1.43 32.14 15.12
CA PHE A 392 -0.55 33.03 15.89
C PHE A 392 -0.93 33.17 17.37
N ASP A 393 -1.89 32.36 17.86
CA ASP A 393 -2.43 32.42 19.22
C ASP A 393 -2.91 33.83 19.63
N ILE A 394 -3.68 34.48 18.76
CA ILE A 394 -4.23 35.83 18.99
C ILE A 394 -5.66 35.72 19.52
N TYR A 395 -5.91 36.33 20.68
CA TYR A 395 -7.21 36.30 21.36
C TYR A 395 -8.07 37.57 21.15
N GLU A 396 -7.50 38.59 20.49
CA GLU A 396 -8.17 39.86 20.17
C GLU A 396 -8.73 39.86 18.74
N ASP A 397 -9.45 40.91 18.35
CA ASP A 397 -9.89 41.11 16.97
C ASP A 397 -8.74 41.49 16.05
N VAL A 398 -8.70 40.83 14.89
CA VAL A 398 -7.59 40.94 13.94
C VAL A 398 -8.13 41.54 12.65
N SER A 399 -7.59 42.70 12.29
CA SER A 399 -7.72 43.28 10.96
C SER A 399 -6.61 42.71 10.06
N LEU A 400 -6.98 42.19 8.89
CA LEU A 400 -6.03 41.68 7.91
C LEU A 400 -5.60 42.80 6.97
N TRP A 401 -4.30 42.93 6.74
CA TRP A 401 -3.72 43.94 5.87
C TRP A 401 -2.84 43.26 4.83
N SER A 402 -2.91 43.73 3.58
CA SER A 402 -1.94 43.37 2.55
C SER A 402 -0.55 43.91 2.89
N MET A 403 0.50 43.31 2.33
CA MET A 403 1.89 43.79 2.44
C MET A 403 2.08 45.26 1.99
N ARG A 404 1.14 45.79 1.18
CA ARG A 404 1.13 47.19 0.72
C ARG A 404 0.37 48.14 1.66
N GLY A 405 0.00 47.68 2.86
CA GLY A 405 -0.67 48.50 3.87
C GLY A 405 -2.13 48.81 3.58
N ARG A 406 -2.81 48.01 2.74
CA ARG A 406 -4.26 48.14 2.50
C ARG A 406 -5.04 47.10 3.30
N LEU A 407 -6.10 47.54 3.96
CA LEU A 407 -7.05 46.67 4.67
C LEU A 407 -7.73 45.73 3.67
N LEU A 408 -7.77 44.45 4.00
CA LEU A 408 -8.35 43.40 3.16
C LEU A 408 -9.87 43.39 3.28
N GLN A 409 -10.56 43.37 2.14
CA GLN A 409 -12.03 43.25 2.03
C GLN A 409 -12.42 41.96 1.32
N ASP A 410 -13.67 41.49 1.48
CA ASP A 410 -14.15 40.21 0.91
C ASP A 410 -13.93 40.11 -0.61
N GLU A 411 -14.09 41.22 -1.34
CA GLU A 411 -13.90 41.30 -2.79
C GLU A 411 -12.45 41.04 -3.23
N GLN A 412 -11.49 41.24 -2.32
CA GLN A 412 -10.06 41.08 -2.60
C GLN A 412 -9.57 39.65 -2.34
N MET A 413 -10.37 38.80 -1.67
CA MET A 413 -10.05 37.40 -1.40
C MET A 413 -9.80 36.59 -2.68
N SER A 414 -10.48 36.94 -3.78
CA SER A 414 -10.29 36.27 -5.06
C SER A 414 -8.96 36.59 -5.75
N ILE A 415 -8.26 37.64 -5.33
CA ILE A 415 -7.05 38.16 -5.97
C ILE A 415 -5.78 37.74 -5.20
N LEU A 416 -5.92 37.19 -4.00
CA LEU A 416 -4.79 36.76 -3.17
C LEU A 416 -4.14 35.46 -3.69
N ASP A 417 -2.84 35.53 -4.00
CA ASP A 417 -2.05 34.43 -4.56
C ASP A 417 -0.61 34.35 -4.04
N GLY A 418 -0.44 34.47 -2.72
CA GLY A 418 0.78 34.07 -2.00
C GLY A 418 1.56 35.21 -1.33
N GLU A 419 1.45 36.45 -1.80
CA GLU A 419 2.12 37.64 -1.22
C GLU A 419 1.24 38.53 -0.33
#